data_AF-A0AA38WKS5-F1
#
_entry.id   AF-A0AA38WKS5-F1
#
_cell.length_a   1.000
_cell.length_b   1.000
_cell.length_c   1.000
_cell.angle_alpha   90.00
_cell.angle_beta   90.00
_cell.angle_gamma   90.00
#
_symmetry.space_group_name_H-M   'P 1'
#
loop_
_entity.id
_entity.type
_entity.pdbx_description
1 polymer ?
#
loop_
_entity_poly.entity_id
_entity_poly.type
_entity_poly.pdbx_seq_one_letter_code
_entity_poly.pdbx_strand_id
1 'polypeptide(L)'
;MAQSILGSSSSPVYKSEFTRSSASTSTISGSKLKFLGIEQTQLGFLNSSKSNLALRLKASREGVGLIQETTENAPKLAKKPKDGNDSFTEMKQRFLSFKRHKYLENLECYQELAEAQAPKFLVISCADSRVCPSYILGFQPGEAFVVRNIANLVPPFENGPCETNAALEFSVNTLEVENILITGHSCCGGIRALMGMEDEEKPSSSFIKNWVVVGKAAKSSTKATTSNLSFDQQCKHCEKVRMIIRQTYVSVSYVP
;
A
#
# COMPACT_ATOMS: atom_id res chain seq x y z
N MET A 1 72.39 -21.52 -18.08
CA MET A 1 72.49 -20.09 -18.45
C MET A 1 72.21 -19.26 -17.21
N ALA A 2 73.01 -18.22 -17.03
CA ALA A 2 73.26 -17.43 -15.84
C ALA A 2 72.06 -16.55 -15.37
N GLN A 3 71.94 -16.34 -14.04
CA GLN A 3 71.97 -15.05 -13.29
C GLN A 3 70.67 -14.19 -13.38
N SER A 4 70.19 -13.42 -12.40
CA SER A 4 70.65 -12.90 -11.08
C SER A 4 69.47 -12.03 -10.51
N ILE A 5 69.08 -12.09 -9.22
CA ILE A 5 69.48 -11.24 -8.05
C ILE A 5 68.40 -10.24 -7.56
N LEU A 6 68.01 -10.40 -6.28
CA LEU A 6 67.72 -9.45 -5.15
C LEU A 6 66.78 -8.23 -5.37
N GLY A 7 65.98 -7.75 -4.41
CA GLY A 7 65.97 -7.96 -2.97
C GLY A 7 64.83 -7.24 -2.22
N SER A 8 64.90 -7.39 -0.90
CA SER A 8 64.01 -7.06 0.23
C SER A 8 63.78 -5.58 0.58
N SER A 9 62.68 -5.25 1.28
CA SER A 9 62.71 -4.62 2.63
C SER A 9 61.33 -4.32 3.27
N SER A 10 61.17 -4.88 4.48
CA SER A 10 60.53 -4.42 5.75
C SER A 10 59.46 -3.30 5.84
N SER A 11 58.44 -3.63 6.66
CA SER A 11 57.35 -2.81 7.24
C SER A 11 57.78 -1.64 8.13
N PRO A 12 56.81 -0.82 8.60
CA PRO A 12 56.56 -0.87 10.05
C PRO A 12 55.09 -0.93 10.49
N VAL A 13 54.97 -1.55 11.65
CA VAL A 13 53.82 -1.74 12.54
C VAL A 13 53.45 -0.42 13.22
N TYR A 14 52.16 -0.13 13.39
CA TYR A 14 51.67 0.85 14.37
C TYR A 14 50.84 0.13 15.44
N LYS A 15 51.33 0.19 16.68
CA LYS A 15 50.63 -0.17 17.93
C LYS A 15 50.06 1.11 18.55
N SER A 16 48.87 1.02 19.13
CA SER A 16 48.41 1.92 20.21
C SER A 16 47.41 1.11 21.06
N GLU A 17 47.85 0.53 22.16
CA GLU A 17 47.86 1.09 23.52
C GLU A 17 46.47 1.18 24.18
N PHE A 18 46.32 0.25 25.12
CA PHE A 18 45.25 0.10 26.09
C PHE A 18 45.45 1.16 27.18
N THR A 19 44.45 1.99 27.45
CA THR A 19 44.36 2.71 28.73
C THR A 19 43.09 2.33 29.45
N ARG A 20 43.32 1.84 30.68
CA ARG A 20 42.36 1.33 31.64
C ARG A 20 41.92 2.52 32.49
N SER A 21 40.65 2.89 32.47
CA SER A 21 40.10 3.85 33.43
C SER A 21 39.01 3.19 34.27
N SER A 22 39.06 3.56 35.55
CA SER A 22 38.52 2.96 36.74
C SER A 22 37.00 2.88 36.82
N ALA A 23 36.51 1.74 37.29
CA ALA A 23 35.15 1.55 37.77
C ALA A 23 34.94 2.27 39.12
N SER A 24 33.87 3.05 39.22
CA SER A 24 33.28 3.47 40.49
C SER A 24 32.10 2.56 40.81
N THR A 25 32.17 1.92 41.98
CA THR A 25 31.17 1.00 42.51
C THR A 25 30.05 1.79 43.17
N SER A 26 28.80 1.53 42.77
CA SER A 26 27.66 1.63 43.69
C SER A 26 26.77 0.41 43.49
N THR A 27 26.55 -0.32 44.58
CA THR A 27 25.84 -1.60 44.62
C THR A 27 24.48 -1.37 45.24
N ILE A 28 23.38 -1.61 44.51
CA ILE A 28 22.10 -2.11 45.06
C ILE A 28 21.42 -3.05 44.03
N SER A 29 21.45 -4.35 44.34
CA SER A 29 20.47 -5.44 44.10
C SER A 29 19.70 -5.51 42.76
N GLY A 30 20.07 -6.41 41.83
CA GLY A 30 19.42 -7.72 41.59
C GLY A 30 18.47 -7.62 40.37
N SER A 31 18.53 -8.34 39.25
CA SER A 31 18.94 -9.71 38.90
C SER A 31 19.45 -9.78 37.43
N LYS A 32 20.30 -10.76 37.16
CA LYS A 32 21.15 -10.92 35.95
C LYS A 32 20.41 -11.59 34.79
N LEU A 33 20.26 -10.90 33.65
CA LEU A 33 19.93 -11.50 32.35
C LEU A 33 21.11 -11.32 31.41
N LYS A 34 21.68 -12.44 30.92
CA LYS A 34 22.77 -12.47 29.95
C LYS A 34 22.23 -12.10 28.57
N PHE A 35 22.70 -10.99 28.00
CA PHE A 35 22.52 -10.65 26.60
C PHE A 35 23.80 -11.01 25.85
N LEU A 36 23.72 -11.89 24.85
CA LEU A 36 24.81 -12.10 23.89
C LEU A 36 24.86 -10.87 22.97
N GLY A 37 26.06 -10.28 22.86
CA GLY A 37 26.31 -9.05 22.10
C GLY A 37 26.02 -9.21 20.61
N ILE A 38 25.30 -8.23 20.07
CA ILE A 38 25.14 -7.99 18.64
C ILE A 38 26.21 -6.96 18.25
N GLU A 39 27.00 -7.29 17.23
CA GLU A 39 27.99 -6.37 16.67
C GLU A 39 27.35 -5.12 16.08
N GLN A 40 28.05 -4.02 16.29
CA GLN A 40 27.65 -2.65 16.00
C GLN A 40 28.00 -2.32 14.54
N THR A 41 27.03 -2.34 13.63
CA THR A 41 27.17 -1.66 12.34
C THR A 41 26.74 -0.21 12.51
N GLN A 42 27.69 0.71 12.26
CA GLN A 42 27.48 2.14 12.36
C GLN A 42 26.45 2.62 11.33
N LEU A 43 25.34 3.16 11.81
CA LEU A 43 24.54 4.13 11.07
C LEU A 43 24.65 5.47 11.80
N GLY A 44 25.28 6.44 11.15
CA GLY A 44 25.41 7.80 11.67
C GLY A 44 24.04 8.44 11.83
N PHE A 45 23.69 8.77 13.08
CA PHE A 45 22.58 9.66 13.37
C PHE A 45 22.99 11.10 13.06
N LEU A 46 22.52 11.62 11.92
CA LEU A 46 22.44 13.06 11.73
C LEU A 46 21.14 13.55 12.35
N ASN A 47 21.26 14.20 13.51
CA ASN A 47 20.23 15.07 14.05
C ASN A 47 20.02 16.22 13.07
N SER A 48 18.94 16.17 12.29
CA SER A 48 18.47 17.33 11.52
C SER A 48 17.23 17.91 12.17
N SER A 49 17.33 19.19 12.48
CA SER A 49 16.35 20.03 13.13
C SER A 49 14.95 19.93 12.53
N LYS A 50 13.97 19.91 13.44
CA LYS A 50 12.55 20.09 13.16
C LYS A 50 12.32 21.34 12.30
N SER A 51 11.84 21.13 11.08
CA SER A 51 10.95 22.07 10.38
C SER A 51 9.75 21.29 9.86
N ASN A 52 8.67 21.30 10.63
CA ASN A 52 7.36 20.85 10.17
C ASN A 52 6.89 21.81 9.07
N LEU A 53 7.13 21.45 7.82
CA LEU A 53 6.46 22.07 6.68
C LEU A 53 5.26 21.19 6.33
N ALA A 54 4.13 21.41 7.01
CA ALA A 54 2.86 20.82 6.64
C ALA A 54 2.48 21.33 5.24
N LEU A 55 2.82 20.55 4.21
CA LEU A 55 2.43 20.81 2.83
C LEU A 55 0.93 20.54 2.69
N ARG A 56 0.11 21.57 2.92
CA ARG A 56 -1.27 21.61 2.43
C ARG A 56 -1.23 21.64 0.90
N LEU A 57 -1.32 20.47 0.28
CA LEU A 57 -1.41 20.34 -1.18
C LEU A 57 -2.81 20.77 -1.63
N LYS A 58 -2.89 21.99 -2.17
CA LYS A 58 -4.09 22.50 -2.83
C LYS A 58 -4.38 21.70 -4.09
N ALA A 59 -5.58 21.15 -4.22
CA ALA A 59 -6.05 20.71 -5.53
C ALA A 59 -6.24 21.95 -6.42
N SER A 60 -5.85 21.85 -7.69
CA SER A 60 -5.74 22.99 -8.60
C SER A 60 -7.00 23.87 -8.63
N ARG A 61 -6.80 25.19 -8.44
CA ARG A 61 -7.83 26.23 -8.49
C ARG A 61 -8.11 26.66 -9.93
N GLU A 62 -8.90 25.91 -10.66
CA GLU A 62 -9.57 26.43 -11.87
C GLU A 62 -11.08 26.40 -11.72
N GLY A 63 -11.59 27.51 -11.14
CA GLY A 63 -12.73 28.26 -11.66
C GLY A 63 -14.10 27.57 -11.76
N VAL A 64 -14.93 27.83 -10.74
CA VAL A 64 -16.40 27.81 -10.86
C VAL A 64 -16.84 28.76 -11.99
N GLY A 65 -17.38 28.20 -13.08
CA GLY A 65 -18.06 28.92 -14.15
C GLY A 65 -19.57 28.72 -14.08
N LEU A 66 -20.31 29.82 -13.97
CA LEU A 66 -21.76 29.94 -13.82
C LEU A 66 -22.57 29.48 -15.06
N ILE A 67 -23.64 28.72 -14.77
CA ILE A 67 -25.05 28.80 -15.23
C ILE A 67 -25.37 28.93 -16.74
N GLN A 68 -26.15 27.97 -17.25
CA GLN A 68 -27.45 28.27 -17.86
C GLN A 68 -28.40 27.06 -17.76
N GLU A 69 -29.37 27.18 -16.84
CA GLU A 69 -30.63 26.45 -16.92
C GLU A 69 -31.41 27.01 -18.11
N THR A 70 -31.73 26.15 -19.06
CA THR A 70 -32.81 26.38 -20.01
C THR A 70 -33.99 25.52 -19.59
N THR A 71 -34.90 26.15 -18.87
CA THR A 71 -36.32 25.82 -18.92
C THR A 71 -36.85 26.06 -20.34
N GLU A 72 -37.73 25.17 -20.77
CA GLU A 72 -38.78 25.30 -21.79
C GLU A 72 -38.75 24.33 -22.98
N ASN A 73 -39.94 23.78 -23.20
CA ASN A 73 -40.48 23.11 -24.39
C ASN A 73 -40.29 21.59 -24.50
N ALA A 74 -41.30 20.88 -24.00
CA ALA A 74 -41.60 19.52 -24.40
C ALA A 74 -42.16 19.48 -25.84
N PRO A 75 -41.63 18.63 -26.73
CA PRO A 75 -42.33 18.19 -27.92
C PRO A 75 -42.93 16.80 -27.70
N LYS A 76 -44.24 16.67 -27.92
CA LYS A 76 -44.88 15.38 -28.20
C LYS A 76 -44.54 14.98 -29.64
N LEU A 77 -44.01 13.77 -29.85
CA LEU A 77 -44.62 12.70 -30.67
C LEU A 77 -43.60 11.61 -31.08
N ALA A 78 -43.98 10.37 -30.79
CA ALA A 78 -43.68 9.11 -31.46
C ALA A 78 -42.30 8.86 -32.11
N LYS A 79 -41.56 7.94 -31.49
CA LYS A 79 -41.35 6.54 -31.92
C LYS A 79 -40.29 6.00 -30.96
N LYS A 80 -40.61 4.98 -30.17
CA LYS A 80 -39.67 4.39 -29.20
C LYS A 80 -38.61 3.60 -29.98
N PRO A 81 -37.35 4.04 -30.08
CA PRO A 81 -36.31 3.15 -30.55
C PRO A 81 -36.02 2.20 -29.39
N LYS A 82 -35.96 0.90 -29.67
CA LYS A 82 -35.28 -0.04 -28.79
C LYS A 82 -33.78 0.23 -28.90
N ASP A 83 -33.32 1.34 -28.34
CA ASP A 83 -31.89 1.57 -28.22
C ASP A 83 -31.50 1.20 -26.80
N GLY A 84 -30.69 0.15 -26.68
CA GLY A 84 -30.15 -0.28 -25.40
C GLY A 84 -29.42 0.88 -24.77
N ASN A 85 -29.79 1.22 -23.53
CA ASN A 85 -29.22 2.34 -22.79
C ASN A 85 -27.68 2.30 -22.84
N ASP A 86 -27.07 3.24 -23.55
CA ASP A 86 -25.62 3.34 -23.67
C ASP A 86 -25.00 3.51 -22.27
N SER A 87 -24.02 2.67 -21.93
CA SER A 87 -23.41 2.64 -20.59
C SER A 87 -22.77 3.98 -20.22
N PHE A 88 -22.25 4.72 -21.20
CA PHE A 88 -21.72 6.06 -20.97
C PHE A 88 -22.82 7.09 -20.70
N THR A 89 -23.95 6.97 -21.38
CA THR A 89 -25.14 7.78 -21.09
C THR A 89 -25.63 7.56 -19.66
N GLU A 90 -25.69 6.31 -19.19
CA GLU A 90 -26.05 6.02 -17.81
C GLU A 90 -25.02 6.57 -16.81
N MET A 91 -23.71 6.43 -17.10
CA MET A 91 -22.64 6.99 -16.29
C MET A 91 -22.78 8.52 -16.16
N LYS A 92 -23.07 9.21 -17.26
CA LYS A 92 -23.33 10.66 -17.25
C LYS A 92 -24.49 11.01 -16.35
N GLN A 93 -25.61 10.28 -16.41
CA GLN A 93 -26.75 10.51 -15.54
C GLN A 93 -26.42 10.28 -14.06
N ARG A 94 -25.64 9.23 -13.74
CA ARG A 94 -25.17 8.97 -12.37
C ARG A 94 -24.27 10.10 -11.85
N PHE A 95 -23.37 10.63 -12.68
CA PHE A 95 -22.55 11.78 -12.31
C PHE A 95 -23.37 13.05 -12.08
N LEU A 96 -24.35 13.35 -12.94
CA LEU A 96 -25.26 14.48 -12.76
C LEU A 96 -26.09 14.35 -11.48
N SER A 97 -26.53 13.13 -11.16
CA SER A 97 -27.21 12.83 -9.89
C SER A 97 -26.30 13.07 -8.68
N PHE A 98 -25.05 12.58 -8.71
CA PHE A 98 -24.04 12.88 -7.69
C PHE A 98 -23.84 14.39 -7.52
N LYS A 99 -23.70 15.13 -8.63
CA LYS A 99 -23.52 16.59 -8.59
C LYS A 99 -24.70 17.26 -7.87
N ARG A 100 -25.93 16.88 -8.20
CA ARG A 100 -27.14 17.47 -7.60
C ARG A 100 -27.33 17.08 -6.14
N HIS A 101 -27.24 15.80 -5.82
CA HIS A 101 -27.72 15.23 -4.56
C HIS A 101 -26.62 14.91 -3.55
N LYS A 102 -25.35 15.09 -3.90
CA LYS A 102 -24.23 14.87 -2.98
C LYS A 102 -23.32 16.07 -2.94
N TYR A 103 -22.86 16.53 -4.10
CA TYR A 103 -21.94 17.67 -4.18
C TYR A 103 -22.62 18.98 -3.78
N LEU A 104 -23.70 19.39 -4.45
CA LEU A 104 -24.36 20.67 -4.18
C LEU A 104 -25.03 20.72 -2.80
N GLU A 105 -25.59 19.60 -2.32
CA GLU A 105 -26.18 19.51 -0.98
C GLU A 105 -25.14 19.58 0.15
N ASN A 106 -23.86 19.30 -0.13
CA ASN A 106 -22.75 19.36 0.85
C ASN A 106 -21.62 20.28 0.37
N LEU A 107 -21.98 21.38 -0.30
CA LEU A 107 -21.03 22.21 -1.06
C LEU A 107 -19.84 22.71 -0.21
N GLU A 108 -20.10 23.11 1.04
CA GLU A 108 -19.07 23.58 1.97
C GLU A 108 -18.00 22.50 2.22
N CYS A 109 -18.42 21.27 2.53
CA CYS A 109 -17.51 20.13 2.70
C CYS A 109 -16.65 19.89 1.44
N TYR A 110 -17.24 19.91 0.25
CA TYR A 110 -16.47 19.73 -0.98
C TYR A 110 -15.55 20.92 -1.32
N GLN A 111 -15.90 22.14 -0.91
CA GLN A 111 -15.02 23.31 -1.03
C GLN A 111 -13.80 23.18 -0.12
N GLU A 112 -13.97 22.69 1.11
CA GLU A 112 -12.86 22.38 2.01
C GLU A 112 -11.96 21.27 1.42
N LEU A 113 -12.56 20.18 0.93
CA LEU A 113 -11.85 19.07 0.29
C LEU A 113 -11.07 19.50 -0.98
N ALA A 114 -11.54 20.53 -1.69
CA ALA A 114 -10.83 21.09 -2.84
C ALA A 114 -9.55 21.83 -2.42
N GLU A 115 -9.49 22.40 -1.22
CA GLU A 115 -8.31 23.12 -0.72
C GLU A 115 -7.27 22.17 -0.11
N ALA A 116 -7.69 21.06 0.52
CA ALA A 116 -6.78 20.01 0.99
C ALA A 116 -7.52 18.71 1.31
N GLN A 117 -6.79 17.59 1.21
CA GLN A 117 -7.20 16.32 1.79
C GLN A 117 -6.42 16.04 3.09
N ALA A 118 -7.05 15.37 4.05
CA ALA A 118 -6.42 14.91 5.28
C ALA A 118 -7.02 13.56 5.75
N PRO A 119 -6.92 12.50 4.93
CA PRO A 119 -7.51 11.21 5.24
C PRO A 119 -6.87 10.57 6.47
N LYS A 120 -7.67 9.84 7.25
CA LYS A 120 -7.20 9.11 8.45
C LYS A 120 -6.80 7.66 8.14
N PHE A 121 -7.20 7.16 6.98
CA PHE A 121 -6.96 5.79 6.55
C PHE A 121 -6.25 5.76 5.19
N LEU A 122 -5.22 4.92 5.07
CA LEU A 122 -4.82 4.31 3.81
C LEU A 122 -5.53 2.96 3.67
N VAL A 123 -6.21 2.72 2.56
CA VAL A 123 -6.88 1.44 2.27
C VAL A 123 -6.29 0.83 1.02
N ILE A 124 -5.70 -0.36 1.15
CA ILE A 124 -5.22 -1.18 0.04
C ILE A 124 -6.22 -2.31 -0.17
N SER A 125 -6.98 -2.25 -1.27
CA SER A 125 -8.02 -3.23 -1.59
C SER A 125 -7.84 -3.86 -2.96
N CYS A 126 -8.62 -4.91 -3.23
CA CYS A 126 -8.57 -5.55 -4.53
C CYS A 126 -9.28 -4.70 -5.58
N ALA A 127 -8.76 -4.72 -6.81
CA ALA A 127 -9.40 -4.09 -7.98
C ALA A 127 -10.72 -4.78 -8.40
N ASP A 128 -11.07 -5.90 -7.78
CA ASP A 128 -12.33 -6.62 -8.02
C ASP A 128 -13.56 -5.71 -7.87
N SER A 129 -14.42 -5.69 -8.88
CA SER A 129 -15.54 -4.75 -8.99
C SER A 129 -16.59 -4.91 -7.89
N ARG A 130 -16.62 -6.04 -7.18
CA ARG A 130 -17.56 -6.33 -6.09
C ARG A 130 -17.15 -5.66 -4.78
N VAL A 131 -15.88 -5.29 -4.63
CA VAL A 131 -15.30 -4.88 -3.34
C VAL A 131 -14.76 -3.45 -3.32
N CYS A 132 -15.60 -2.50 -3.73
CA CYS A 132 -15.29 -1.07 -3.58
C CYS A 132 -15.22 -0.68 -2.09
N PRO A 133 -14.06 -0.27 -1.56
CA PRO A 133 -13.88 -0.06 -0.11
C PRO A 133 -14.75 1.09 0.41
N SER A 134 -14.90 2.19 -0.34
CA SER A 134 -15.76 3.30 0.07
C SER A 134 -17.23 2.89 0.20
N TYR A 135 -17.69 1.95 -0.64
CA TYR A 135 -19.05 1.44 -0.57
C TYR A 135 -19.25 0.49 0.62
N ILE A 136 -18.34 -0.46 0.80
CA ILE A 136 -18.46 -1.49 1.86
C ILE A 136 -18.27 -0.90 3.26
N LEU A 137 -17.29 -0.01 3.41
CA LEU A 137 -16.89 0.54 4.71
C LEU A 137 -17.58 1.87 5.01
N GLY A 138 -18.36 2.41 4.08
CA GLY A 138 -19.10 3.65 4.26
C GLY A 138 -18.24 4.91 4.28
N PHE A 139 -17.01 4.87 3.77
CA PHE A 139 -16.15 6.05 3.72
C PHE A 139 -16.78 7.17 2.91
N GLN A 140 -16.80 8.36 3.50
CA GLN A 140 -17.11 9.62 2.87
C GLN A 140 -15.87 10.18 2.15
N PRO A 141 -16.07 11.11 1.20
CA PRO A 141 -14.97 11.82 0.55
C PRO A 141 -14.01 12.44 1.58
N GLY A 142 -12.71 12.23 1.39
CA GLY A 142 -11.67 12.74 2.28
C GLY A 142 -11.31 11.85 3.47
N GLU A 143 -12.07 10.79 3.78
CA GLU A 143 -11.77 9.93 4.95
C GLU A 143 -10.67 8.90 4.69
N ALA A 144 -10.56 8.41 3.45
CA ALA A 144 -9.63 7.35 3.07
C ALA A 144 -8.88 7.68 1.78
N PHE A 145 -7.56 7.49 1.81
CA PHE A 145 -6.72 7.40 0.62
C PHE A 145 -6.69 5.94 0.16
N VAL A 146 -7.08 5.65 -1.09
CA VAL A 146 -7.36 4.27 -1.52
C VAL A 146 -6.43 3.85 -2.67
N VAL A 147 -5.79 2.69 -2.51
CA VAL A 147 -5.05 1.98 -3.55
C VAL A 147 -5.81 0.70 -3.89
N ARG A 148 -6.05 0.45 -5.18
CA ARG A 148 -6.71 -0.78 -5.65
C ARG A 148 -5.82 -1.49 -6.65
N ASN A 149 -5.40 -2.72 -6.34
CA ASN A 149 -4.58 -3.55 -7.21
C ASN A 149 -5.07 -5.01 -7.23
N ILE A 150 -4.47 -5.86 -8.07
CA ILE A 150 -4.88 -7.27 -8.13
C ILE A 150 -4.46 -7.99 -6.84
N ALA A 151 -5.43 -8.58 -6.14
CA ALA A 151 -5.26 -9.31 -4.88
C ALA A 151 -4.70 -8.48 -3.71
N ASN A 152 -4.92 -7.14 -3.71
CA ASN A 152 -4.58 -6.25 -2.59
C ASN A 152 -3.16 -6.48 -2.05
N LEU A 153 -2.21 -6.71 -2.97
CA LEU A 153 -0.84 -7.07 -2.65
C LEU A 153 -0.04 -5.82 -2.33
N VAL A 154 0.91 -5.98 -1.42
CA VAL A 154 1.90 -4.95 -1.09
C VAL A 154 3.26 -5.52 -1.40
N PRO A 155 3.92 -5.06 -2.47
CA PRO A 155 5.28 -5.48 -2.77
C PRO A 155 6.26 -5.11 -1.65
N PRO A 156 7.25 -5.96 -1.34
CA PRO A 156 8.37 -5.56 -0.51
C PRO A 156 9.09 -4.34 -1.08
N PHE A 157 9.73 -3.55 -0.21
CA PHE A 157 10.46 -2.35 -0.63
C PHE A 157 11.62 -2.68 -1.58
N GLU A 158 12.23 -3.86 -1.39
CA GLU A 158 13.36 -4.36 -2.18
C GLU A 158 13.01 -4.58 -3.66
N ASN A 159 11.72 -4.69 -3.99
CA ASN A 159 11.25 -4.81 -5.37
C ASN A 159 11.34 -3.49 -6.16
N GLY A 160 11.70 -2.39 -5.50
CA GLY A 160 11.80 -1.07 -6.10
C GLY A 160 10.48 -0.31 -6.17
N PRO A 161 10.42 0.76 -6.97
CA PRO A 161 9.24 1.62 -7.06
C PRO A 161 8.07 0.89 -7.73
N CYS A 162 6.91 0.96 -7.10
CA CYS A 162 5.62 0.55 -7.67
C CYS A 162 4.53 1.51 -7.18
N GLU A 163 3.35 1.50 -7.81
CA GLU A 163 2.25 2.40 -7.43
C GLU A 163 1.85 2.22 -5.96
N THR A 164 1.90 0.98 -5.45
CA THR A 164 1.54 0.67 -4.06
C THR A 164 2.56 1.20 -3.06
N ASN A 165 3.86 1.08 -3.35
CA ASN A 165 4.93 1.59 -2.48
C ASN A 165 4.95 3.13 -2.48
N ALA A 166 4.79 3.76 -3.65
CA ALA A 166 4.70 5.21 -3.75
C ALA A 166 3.47 5.77 -3.00
N ALA A 167 2.32 5.11 -3.13
CA ALA A 167 1.11 5.48 -2.40
C ALA A 167 1.26 5.29 -0.88
N LEU A 168 1.91 4.21 -0.45
CA LEU A 168 2.20 3.95 0.96
C LEU A 168 3.11 5.03 1.54
N GLU A 169 4.21 5.34 0.85
CA GLU A 169 5.15 6.41 1.24
C GLU A 169 4.44 7.76 1.33
N PHE A 170 3.66 8.12 0.30
CA PHE A 170 2.91 9.37 0.28
C PHE A 170 1.88 9.45 1.39
N SER A 171 1.17 8.35 1.66
CA SER A 171 0.14 8.33 2.71
C SER A 171 0.75 8.49 4.10
N VAL A 172 1.88 7.84 4.37
CA VAL A 172 2.53 7.88 5.69
C VAL A 172 3.30 9.18 5.88
N ASN A 173 4.11 9.60 4.91
CA ASN A 173 5.05 10.70 5.08
C ASN A 173 4.47 12.07 4.71
N THR A 174 3.46 12.12 3.84
CA THR A 174 2.86 13.38 3.37
C THR A 174 1.46 13.60 3.92
N LEU A 175 0.59 12.59 3.85
CA LEU A 175 -0.78 12.70 4.35
C LEU A 175 -0.91 12.40 5.84
N GLU A 176 0.13 11.81 6.44
CA GLU A 176 0.19 11.44 7.86
C GLU A 176 -1.03 10.60 8.30
N VAL A 177 -1.41 9.61 7.47
CA VAL A 177 -2.52 8.71 7.79
C VAL A 177 -2.27 7.97 9.11
N GLU A 178 -3.30 7.85 9.93
CA GLU A 178 -3.20 7.21 11.25
C GLU A 178 -3.31 5.68 11.16
N ASN A 179 -4.00 5.20 10.12
CA ASN A 179 -4.38 3.80 9.97
C ASN A 179 -4.07 3.29 8.57
N ILE A 180 -3.51 2.08 8.48
CA ILE A 180 -3.33 1.36 7.22
C ILE A 180 -4.20 0.12 7.26
N LEU A 181 -5.03 -0.06 6.24
CA LEU A 181 -5.97 -1.15 6.12
C LEU A 181 -5.71 -1.93 4.83
N ILE A 182 -5.46 -3.24 4.95
CA ILE A 182 -5.37 -4.14 3.79
C ILE A 182 -6.60 -5.05 3.81
N THR A 183 -7.47 -4.92 2.81
CA THR A 183 -8.70 -5.71 2.72
C THR A 183 -8.59 -6.81 1.68
N GLY A 184 -8.49 -8.06 2.15
CA GLY A 184 -8.73 -9.24 1.31
C GLY A 184 -10.23 -9.45 1.02
N HIS A 185 -10.56 -10.36 0.11
CA HIS A 185 -11.94 -10.74 -0.16
C HIS A 185 -12.04 -12.20 -0.61
N SER A 186 -13.24 -12.77 -0.47
CA SER A 186 -13.53 -14.13 -0.92
C SER A 186 -13.56 -14.25 -2.44
N CYS A 187 -13.20 -15.43 -2.94
CA CYS A 187 -13.20 -15.76 -4.36
C CYS A 187 -12.36 -14.78 -5.18
N CYS A 188 -11.16 -14.47 -4.69
CA CYS A 188 -10.24 -13.54 -5.32
C CYS A 188 -9.54 -14.18 -6.52
N GLY A 189 -9.77 -13.62 -7.72
CA GLY A 189 -9.15 -14.10 -8.96
C GLY A 189 -7.62 -14.05 -8.93
N GLY A 190 -7.03 -13.02 -8.30
CA GLY A 190 -5.58 -12.91 -8.17
C GLY A 190 -4.97 -13.93 -7.20
N ILE A 191 -5.65 -14.25 -6.10
CA ILE A 191 -5.22 -15.34 -5.20
C ILE A 191 -5.36 -16.70 -5.88
N ARG A 192 -6.46 -16.91 -6.61
CA ARG A 192 -6.64 -18.15 -7.39
C ARG A 192 -5.52 -18.31 -8.43
N ALA A 193 -5.13 -17.23 -9.10
CA ALA A 193 -4.00 -17.22 -10.03
C ALA A 193 -2.68 -17.56 -9.30
N LEU A 194 -2.38 -16.92 -8.18
CA LEU A 194 -1.20 -17.20 -7.35
C LEU A 194 -1.12 -18.67 -6.93
N MET A 195 -2.21 -19.21 -6.38
CA MET A 195 -2.27 -20.58 -5.88
C MET A 195 -2.14 -21.61 -7.02
N GLY A 196 -2.63 -21.28 -8.22
CA GLY A 196 -2.55 -22.13 -9.41
C GLY A 196 -1.20 -22.11 -10.14
N MET A 197 -0.30 -21.18 -9.82
CA MET A 197 1.06 -21.17 -10.40
C MET A 197 1.87 -22.37 -9.93
N GLU A 198 2.81 -22.85 -10.74
CA GLU A 198 3.84 -23.77 -10.28
C GLU A 198 4.92 -23.00 -9.47
N ASP A 199 5.65 -23.69 -8.58
CA ASP A 199 6.57 -23.02 -7.64
C ASP A 199 7.91 -22.60 -8.29
N GLU A 200 8.23 -23.21 -9.44
CA GLU A 200 9.46 -23.04 -10.25
C GLU A 200 9.19 -22.34 -11.61
N GLU A 201 8.10 -21.56 -11.73
CA GLU A 201 7.84 -20.84 -12.97
C GLU A 201 8.90 -19.76 -13.23
N LYS A 202 9.57 -19.90 -14.38
CA LYS A 202 10.42 -18.86 -14.97
C LYS A 202 9.63 -17.56 -15.19
N PRO A 203 10.30 -16.41 -15.36
CA PRO A 203 9.64 -15.15 -15.69
C PRO A 203 8.63 -15.36 -16.82
N SER A 204 7.37 -15.06 -16.53
CA SER A 204 6.29 -15.27 -17.48
C SER A 204 6.19 -14.05 -18.39
N SER A 205 5.69 -14.22 -19.61
CA SER A 205 5.19 -13.09 -20.40
C SER A 205 3.91 -12.49 -19.80
N SER A 206 3.29 -13.15 -18.81
CA SER A 206 2.09 -12.69 -18.14
C SER A 206 2.40 -11.68 -17.04
N PHE A 207 1.89 -10.45 -17.21
CA PHE A 207 1.90 -9.43 -16.15
C PHE A 207 1.21 -9.90 -14.87
N ILE A 208 0.15 -10.70 -14.97
CA ILE A 208 -0.57 -11.22 -13.80
C ILE A 208 0.31 -12.16 -13.00
N LYS A 209 0.97 -13.13 -13.64
CA LYS A 209 1.88 -14.06 -12.95
C LYS A 209 3.05 -13.32 -12.31
N ASN A 210 3.64 -12.37 -13.04
CA ASN A 210 4.74 -11.55 -12.54
C ASN A 210 4.32 -10.62 -11.40
N TRP A 211 3.04 -10.23 -11.33
CA TRP A 211 2.50 -9.44 -10.23
C TRP A 211 2.19 -10.30 -9.00
N VAL A 212 1.39 -11.37 -9.17
CA VAL A 212 0.88 -12.13 -8.03
C VAL A 212 1.97 -12.91 -7.29
N VAL A 213 3.14 -13.13 -7.91
CA VAL A 213 4.33 -13.71 -7.26
C VAL A 213 4.79 -12.93 -6.03
N VAL A 214 4.40 -11.66 -5.89
CA VAL A 214 4.58 -10.88 -4.65
C VAL A 214 3.98 -11.61 -3.44
N GLY A 215 2.88 -12.35 -3.62
CA GLY A 215 2.25 -13.18 -2.59
C GLY A 215 2.89 -14.56 -2.38
N LYS A 216 4.06 -14.88 -2.97
CA LYS A 216 4.67 -16.23 -2.90
C LYS A 216 4.84 -16.73 -1.46
N ALA A 217 5.24 -15.85 -0.53
CA ALA A 217 5.35 -16.22 0.89
C ALA A 217 4.01 -16.69 1.49
N ALA A 218 2.91 -16.00 1.18
CA ALA A 218 1.57 -16.38 1.62
C ALA A 218 1.11 -17.71 1.02
N LYS A 219 1.41 -17.94 -0.28
CA LYS A 219 1.18 -19.23 -0.95
C LYS A 219 1.94 -20.36 -0.28
N SER A 220 3.24 -20.21 -0.04
CA SER A 220 4.07 -21.24 0.60
C SER A 220 3.57 -21.57 2.00
N SER A 221 3.25 -20.56 2.82
CA SER A 221 2.67 -20.76 4.15
C SER A 221 1.32 -21.46 4.10
N THR A 222 0.48 -21.11 3.12
CA THR A 222 -0.83 -21.75 2.93
C THR A 222 -0.66 -23.22 2.55
N LYS A 223 0.12 -23.52 1.50
CA LYS A 223 0.39 -24.90 1.05
C LYS A 223 0.93 -25.78 2.17
N ALA A 224 1.81 -25.25 3.02
CA ALA A 224 2.36 -25.98 4.16
C ALA A 224 1.28 -26.39 5.19
N THR A 225 0.23 -25.58 5.35
CA THR A 225 -0.82 -25.78 6.36
C THR A 225 -2.06 -26.49 5.80
N THR A 226 -2.29 -26.41 4.49
CA THR A 226 -3.53 -26.87 3.84
C THR A 226 -3.30 -27.84 2.69
N SER A 227 -2.17 -28.57 2.67
CA SER A 227 -1.80 -29.48 1.59
C SER A 227 -2.83 -30.60 1.34
N ASN A 228 -3.56 -31.00 2.38
CA ASN A 228 -4.62 -32.02 2.35
C ASN A 228 -6.00 -31.48 1.94
N LEU A 229 -6.16 -30.16 1.78
CA LEU A 229 -7.45 -29.54 1.45
C LEU A 229 -7.63 -29.39 -0.06
N SER A 230 -8.88 -29.24 -0.50
CA SER A 230 -9.17 -28.97 -1.92
C SER A 230 -8.60 -27.63 -2.36
N PHE A 231 -8.33 -27.48 -3.66
CA PHE A 231 -7.76 -26.23 -4.21
C PHE A 231 -8.55 -24.98 -3.81
N ASP A 232 -9.89 -25.04 -3.83
CA ASP A 232 -10.73 -23.91 -3.41
C ASP A 232 -10.60 -23.61 -1.91
N GLN A 233 -10.43 -24.63 -1.06
CA GLN A 233 -10.18 -24.44 0.37
C GLN A 233 -8.79 -23.84 0.62
N GLN A 234 -7.79 -24.25 -0.15
CA GLN A 234 -6.46 -23.63 -0.10
C GLN A 234 -6.52 -22.16 -0.51
N CYS A 235 -7.26 -21.82 -1.58
CA CYS A 235 -7.46 -20.42 -1.99
C CYS A 235 -8.14 -19.61 -0.89
N LYS A 236 -9.23 -20.12 -0.29
CA LYS A 236 -9.92 -19.48 0.84
C LYS A 236 -9.03 -19.26 2.06
N HIS A 237 -8.07 -20.14 2.28
CA HIS A 237 -7.07 -19.97 3.32
C HIS A 237 -6.08 -18.87 2.95
N CYS A 238 -5.53 -18.91 1.73
CA CYS A 238 -4.57 -17.91 1.25
C CYS A 238 -5.16 -16.49 1.21
N GLU A 239 -6.45 -16.33 0.93
CA GLU A 239 -7.18 -15.04 1.00
C GLU A 239 -7.12 -14.39 2.39
N LYS A 240 -6.93 -15.20 3.44
CA LYS A 240 -6.87 -14.77 4.85
C LYS A 240 -5.45 -14.72 5.40
N VAL A 241 -4.49 -15.36 4.73
CA VAL A 241 -3.09 -15.33 5.15
C VAL A 241 -2.58 -13.91 4.98
N ARG A 242 -1.84 -13.44 6.00
CA ARG A 242 -1.27 -12.10 6.05
C ARG A 242 -0.37 -11.87 4.84
N MET A 243 -0.87 -11.12 3.86
CA MET A 243 -0.04 -10.43 2.87
C MET A 243 0.80 -9.42 3.66
N ILE A 244 2.12 -9.56 3.63
CA ILE A 244 3.03 -8.92 4.58
C ILE A 244 2.95 -7.39 4.48
N ILE A 245 2.33 -6.74 5.47
CA ILE A 245 2.85 -5.51 6.10
C ILE A 245 2.78 -5.70 7.63
N ARG A 246 3.88 -5.41 8.30
CA ARG A 246 4.01 -5.38 9.75
C ARG A 246 3.53 -4.02 10.28
N GLN A 247 2.22 -3.82 10.44
CA GLN A 247 1.50 -3.28 11.63
C GLN A 247 0.06 -2.88 11.23
N THR A 248 -0.89 -3.26 12.09
CA THR A 248 -2.35 -3.00 12.08
C THR A 248 -3.13 -3.53 10.87
N TYR A 249 -3.94 -4.56 11.12
CA TYR A 249 -4.77 -5.25 10.13
C TYR A 249 -6.19 -5.29 10.66
N VAL A 250 -7.16 -4.82 9.87
CA VAL A 250 -8.58 -5.14 10.06
C VAL A 250 -8.97 -6.05 8.89
N SER A 251 -9.11 -7.36 9.11
CA SER A 251 -9.83 -8.17 8.13
C SER A 251 -11.30 -7.78 8.18
N VAL A 252 -11.82 -7.16 7.13
CA VAL A 252 -13.26 -7.19 6.88
C VAL A 252 -13.54 -8.48 6.11
N SER A 253 -13.59 -9.58 6.86
CA SER A 253 -13.88 -10.91 6.34
C SER A 253 -15.39 -11.07 6.15
N TYR A 254 -15.99 -10.39 5.16
CA TYR A 254 -17.16 -10.84 4.40
C TYR A 254 -17.71 -9.66 3.58
N VAL A 255 -17.53 -9.74 2.27
CA VAL A 255 -18.45 -9.10 1.32
C VAL A 255 -18.80 -10.19 0.32
N PRO A 256 -20.08 -10.61 0.23
CA PRO A 256 -20.52 -11.68 -0.66
C PRO A 256 -20.11 -11.48 -2.12
#